data_AF-A0A3G5EBN0-F1
#
_entry.id   AF-A0A3G5EBN0-F1
#
_cell.length_a   1.000
_cell.length_b   1.000
_cell.length_c   1.000
_cell.angle_alpha   90.00
_cell.angle_beta   90.00
_cell.angle_gamma   90.00
#
_symmetry.space_group_name_H-M   'P 1'
#
loop_
_entity.id
_entity.type
_entity.pdbx_description
1 polymer ?
#
loop_
_entity_poly.entity_id
_entity_poly.type
_entity_poly.pdbx_seq_one_letter_code
_entity_poly.pdbx_strand_id
1 'polypeptide(L)'
;MNTRRKPHRTGSTAPVSRPTRMTVLIGDAREARRGYEVTAPTRLMRTWRLLTAVNEELHSGGVDDAAAHRAAMVFNALRNEVVRSVSPQLAEEVRELLPPLDENSGVAGTRAACSGALGWLDSLMTSMLMQLARQGGPAGRPDDAAITGRRPPRHP
;
A
#
# COMPACT_ATOMS: atom_id res chain seq x y z
N MET A 1 54.59 -10.96 37.97
CA MET A 1 54.18 -9.78 37.18
C MET A 1 52.78 -10.05 36.66
N ASN A 2 51.77 -9.37 37.23
CA ASN A 2 50.34 -9.57 36.96
C ASN A 2 49.90 -8.73 35.77
N THR A 3 49.21 -9.32 34.79
CA THR A 3 48.27 -8.57 33.93
C THR A 3 47.01 -9.39 33.67
N ARG A 4 45.96 -9.01 34.40
CA ARG A 4 44.56 -9.41 34.28
C ARG A 4 44.01 -8.84 32.96
N ARG A 5 43.61 -9.68 32.00
CA ARG A 5 42.78 -9.24 30.84
C ARG A 5 41.30 -9.45 31.17
N LYS A 6 40.54 -8.35 31.10
CA LYS A 6 39.08 -8.28 31.33
C LYS A 6 38.31 -8.97 30.18
N PRO A 7 37.10 -9.51 30.43
CA PRO A 7 36.25 -10.04 29.39
C PRO A 7 35.45 -8.91 28.70
N HIS A 8 35.46 -8.86 27.37
CA HIS A 8 34.52 -8.05 26.60
C HIS A 8 33.19 -8.80 26.42
N ARG A 9 32.23 -8.51 27.31
CA ARG A 9 30.79 -8.40 26.99
C ARG A 9 30.65 -7.10 26.14
N THR A 10 29.87 -6.93 25.08
CA THR A 10 28.52 -7.39 24.71
C THR A 10 28.32 -7.00 23.24
N GLY A 11 28.08 -7.97 22.35
CA GLY A 11 27.51 -7.71 21.03
C GLY A 11 26.02 -8.03 21.08
N SER A 12 25.22 -7.17 21.72
CA SER A 12 23.77 -7.27 21.66
C SER A 12 23.34 -6.87 20.25
N THR A 13 23.20 -7.85 19.36
CA THR A 13 22.49 -7.67 18.08
C THR A 13 21.06 -7.28 18.42
N ALA A 14 20.78 -5.98 18.43
CA ALA A 14 19.42 -5.49 18.49
C ALA A 14 18.63 -6.18 17.36
N PRO A 15 17.43 -6.72 17.63
CA PRO A 15 16.61 -7.27 16.57
C PRO A 15 16.34 -6.13 15.58
N VAL A 16 16.83 -6.28 14.35
CA VAL A 16 16.47 -5.39 13.25
C VAL A 16 14.95 -5.39 13.21
N SER A 17 14.33 -4.28 13.62
CA SER A 17 12.88 -4.14 13.64
C SER A 17 12.39 -4.44 12.23
N ARG A 18 11.82 -5.64 12.04
CA ARG A 18 11.18 -6.01 10.78
C ARG A 18 10.14 -4.92 10.52
N PRO A 19 10.17 -4.24 9.36
CA PRO A 19 9.13 -3.27 9.06
C PRO A 19 7.79 -3.99 9.20
N THR A 20 6.93 -3.47 10.08
CA THR A 20 5.58 -4.00 10.28
C THR A 20 4.92 -4.04 8.91
N ARG A 21 4.66 -5.25 8.40
CA ARG A 21 4.04 -5.44 7.10
C ARG A 21 2.57 -5.05 7.27
N MET A 22 2.26 -3.80 6.94
CA MET A 22 0.90 -3.28 6.97
C MET A 22 0.14 -3.88 5.79
N THR A 23 -0.90 -4.65 6.07
CA THR A 23 -1.84 -5.18 5.08
C THR A 23 -3.18 -4.48 5.27
N VAL A 24 -3.79 -4.03 4.18
CA VAL A 24 -5.11 -3.38 4.18
C VAL A 24 -6.10 -4.25 3.42
N LEU A 25 -7.17 -4.68 4.08
CA LEU A 25 -8.26 -5.39 3.43
C LEU A 25 -9.03 -4.43 2.52
N ILE A 26 -9.35 -4.84 1.31
CA ILE A 26 -10.06 -4.04 0.31
C ILE A 26 -11.48 -4.57 0.12
N GLY A 27 -12.41 -3.64 -0.07
CA GLY A 27 -13.79 -3.98 -0.42
C GLY A 27 -14.74 -4.21 0.75
N ASP A 28 -15.93 -4.71 0.46
CA ASP A 28 -16.91 -5.05 1.49
C ASP A 28 -16.54 -6.35 2.25
N ALA A 29 -17.41 -6.79 3.15
CA ALA A 29 -17.17 -8.02 3.92
C ALA A 29 -17.03 -9.29 3.05
N ARG A 30 -17.59 -9.31 1.83
CA ARG A 30 -17.50 -10.42 0.89
C ARG A 30 -16.18 -10.40 0.14
N GLU A 31 -15.73 -9.24 -0.31
CA GLU A 31 -14.44 -9.05 -0.97
C GLU A 31 -13.28 -9.30 0.01
N ALA A 32 -13.39 -8.77 1.24
CA ALA A 32 -12.42 -9.06 2.30
C ALA A 32 -12.32 -10.57 2.59
N ARG A 33 -13.45 -11.29 2.64
CA ARG A 33 -13.47 -12.76 2.80
C ARG A 33 -12.86 -13.52 1.62
N ARG A 34 -12.83 -12.91 0.43
CA ARG A 34 -12.19 -13.48 -0.76
C ARG A 34 -10.68 -13.21 -0.83
N GLY A 35 -10.12 -12.49 0.14
CA GLY A 35 -8.69 -12.21 0.23
C GLY A 35 -8.24 -11.04 -0.66
N TYR A 36 -9.10 -10.06 -0.87
CA TYR A 36 -8.74 -8.82 -1.55
C TYR A 36 -7.96 -7.91 -0.61
N GLU A 37 -6.65 -7.77 -0.85
CA GLU A 37 -5.76 -7.08 0.10
C GLU A 37 -4.66 -6.29 -0.60
N VAL A 38 -4.31 -5.13 -0.05
CA VAL A 38 -3.07 -4.42 -0.36
C VAL A 38 -2.02 -4.84 0.66
N THR A 39 -0.99 -5.55 0.21
CA THR A 39 0.05 -6.16 1.06
C THR A 39 1.30 -5.29 1.21
N ALA A 40 1.47 -4.27 0.36
CA ALA A 40 2.53 -3.28 0.45
C ALA A 40 2.01 -1.86 0.13
N PRO A 41 1.19 -1.25 0.99
CA PRO A 41 0.49 0.01 0.73
C PRO A 41 1.45 1.18 0.42
N THR A 42 2.59 1.27 1.11
CA THR A 42 3.60 2.31 0.81
C THR A 42 4.21 2.15 -0.58
N ARG A 43 4.43 0.90 -1.03
CA ARG A 43 4.94 0.62 -2.38
C ARG A 43 3.90 0.98 -3.43
N LEU A 44 2.64 0.60 -3.19
CA LEU A 44 1.53 0.95 -4.06
C LEU A 44 1.39 2.47 -4.21
N MET A 45 1.44 3.23 -3.11
CA MET A 45 1.39 4.70 -3.16
C MET A 45 2.52 5.33 -3.98
N ARG A 46 3.76 4.84 -3.83
CA ARG A 46 4.90 5.34 -4.62
C ARG A 46 4.73 5.03 -6.11
N THR A 47 4.24 3.83 -6.41
CA THR A 47 3.99 3.37 -7.79
C THR A 47 2.89 4.21 -8.44
N TRP A 48 1.79 4.43 -7.71
CA TRP A 48 0.68 5.28 -8.14
C TRP A 48 1.15 6.71 -8.44
N ARG A 49 1.84 7.37 -7.51
CA ARG A 49 2.36 8.74 -7.71
C ARG A 49 3.30 8.85 -8.92
N LEU A 50 4.18 7.87 -9.12
CA LEU A 50 5.08 7.88 -10.27
C LEU A 50 4.31 7.71 -11.58
N LEU A 51 3.29 6.84 -11.61
CA LEU A 51 2.43 6.70 -12.79
C LEU A 51 1.65 8.00 -13.07
N THR A 52 1.18 8.70 -12.03
CA THR A 52 0.51 10.01 -12.16
C THR A 52 1.43 11.00 -12.86
N ALA A 53 2.67 11.15 -12.38
CA ALA A 53 3.65 12.06 -12.98
C ALA A 53 3.99 11.70 -14.43
N VAL A 54 4.13 10.39 -14.74
CA VAL A 54 4.35 9.93 -16.12
C VAL A 54 3.17 10.29 -17.01
N ASN A 55 1.94 10.10 -16.53
CA ASN A 55 0.75 10.43 -17.29
C ASN A 55 0.61 11.94 -17.51
N GLU A 56 0.88 12.75 -16.49
CA GLU A 56 0.89 14.21 -16.60
C GLU A 56 1.88 14.69 -17.67
N GLU A 57 3.11 14.15 -17.65
CA GLU A 57 4.12 14.47 -18.67
C GLU A 57 3.68 14.03 -20.06
N LEU A 58 3.05 12.87 -20.19
CA LEU A 58 2.49 12.45 -21.48
C LEU A 58 1.45 13.46 -22.00
N HIS A 59 0.73 14.18 -21.14
CA HIS A 59 -0.31 15.14 -21.51
C HIS A 59 0.17 16.60 -21.59
N SER A 60 1.42 16.91 -21.22
CA SER A 60 1.96 18.29 -21.18
C SER A 60 2.21 18.92 -22.55
N GLY A 61 2.13 18.13 -23.63
CA GLY A 61 2.31 18.56 -25.02
C GLY A 61 3.74 18.37 -25.53
N GLY A 62 3.93 18.25 -26.84
CA GLY A 62 5.26 18.08 -27.45
C GLY A 62 5.93 16.71 -27.24
N VAL A 63 5.18 15.71 -26.76
CA VAL A 63 5.67 14.34 -26.55
C VAL A 63 5.89 13.65 -27.90
N ASP A 64 7.13 13.21 -28.13
CA ASP A 64 7.53 12.42 -29.29
C ASP A 64 7.40 10.91 -29.04
N ASP A 65 7.58 10.12 -30.09
CA ASP A 65 7.47 8.66 -29.99
C ASP A 65 8.54 8.04 -29.08
N ALA A 66 9.71 8.67 -28.97
CA ALA A 66 10.76 8.21 -28.07
C ALA A 66 10.37 8.38 -26.60
N ALA A 67 9.70 9.49 -26.24
CA ALA A 67 9.14 9.70 -24.93
C ALA A 67 7.99 8.73 -24.63
N ALA A 68 7.11 8.47 -25.60
CA ALA A 68 6.06 7.47 -25.47
C ALA A 68 6.62 6.06 -25.24
N HIS A 69 7.65 5.67 -25.99
CA HIS A 69 8.33 4.38 -25.80
C HIS A 69 8.90 4.24 -24.39
N ARG A 70 9.61 5.25 -23.88
CA ARG A 70 10.12 5.25 -22.50
C ARG A 70 8.99 5.16 -21.48
N ALA A 71 7.88 5.86 -21.70
CA ALA A 71 6.72 5.80 -20.81
C ALA A 71 6.05 4.42 -20.83
N ALA A 72 5.98 3.74 -21.98
CA ALA A 72 5.48 2.36 -22.07
C ALA A 72 6.35 1.37 -21.26
N MET A 73 7.68 1.51 -21.33
CA MET A 73 8.59 0.70 -20.51
C MET A 73 8.37 0.96 -19.01
N VAL A 74 8.25 2.23 -18.61
CA VAL A 74 7.98 2.61 -17.21
C VAL A 74 6.62 2.08 -16.77
N PHE A 75 5.57 2.20 -17.58
CA PHE A 75 4.25 1.64 -17.31
C PHE A 75 4.33 0.15 -17.00
N ASN A 76 5.02 -0.64 -17.85
CA ASN A 76 5.16 -2.07 -17.65
C ASN A 76 5.92 -2.41 -16.35
N ALA A 77 6.95 -1.64 -16.00
CA ALA A 77 7.67 -1.79 -14.74
C ALA A 77 6.77 -1.47 -13.53
N LEU A 78 6.02 -0.37 -13.58
CA LEU A 78 5.11 0.07 -12.51
C LEU A 78 3.95 -0.90 -12.33
N ARG A 79 3.35 -1.37 -13.42
CA ARG A 79 2.33 -2.43 -13.40
C ARG A 79 2.81 -3.65 -12.62
N ASN A 80 4.05 -4.09 -12.86
CA ASN A 80 4.63 -5.22 -12.14
C ASN A 80 4.84 -4.91 -10.64
N GLU A 81 5.13 -3.67 -10.26
CA GLU A 81 5.17 -3.27 -8.85
C GLU A 81 3.78 -3.23 -8.21
N VAL A 82 2.73 -2.84 -8.95
CA VAL A 82 1.34 -2.94 -8.49
C VAL A 82 1.01 -4.40 -8.17
N VAL A 83 1.27 -5.32 -9.10
CA VAL A 83 1.08 -6.77 -8.92
C VAL A 83 1.82 -7.30 -7.68
N ARG A 84 3.02 -6.81 -7.40
CA ARG A 84 3.81 -7.18 -6.19
C ARG A 84 3.28 -6.56 -4.89
N SER A 85 2.39 -5.57 -4.97
CA SER A 85 1.89 -4.81 -3.82
C SER A 85 0.51 -5.27 -3.33
N VAL A 86 -0.11 -6.22 -4.02
CA VAL A 86 -1.49 -6.66 -3.77
C VAL A 86 -1.57 -8.17 -3.59
N SER A 87 -2.72 -8.67 -3.14
CA SER A 87 -3.01 -10.10 -3.03
C SER A 87 -3.13 -10.76 -4.42
N PRO A 88 -3.02 -12.10 -4.52
CA PRO A 88 -3.16 -12.81 -5.80
C PRO A 88 -4.45 -12.49 -6.56
N GLN A 89 -5.55 -12.27 -5.85
CA GLN A 89 -6.87 -11.94 -6.41
C GLN A 89 -6.83 -10.58 -7.12
N LEU A 90 -6.37 -9.53 -6.42
CA LEU A 90 -6.21 -8.21 -7.01
C LEU A 90 -5.14 -8.19 -8.11
N ALA A 91 -4.08 -9.00 -7.95
CA ALA A 91 -3.05 -9.12 -8.97
C ALA A 91 -3.61 -9.70 -10.28
N GLU A 92 -4.58 -10.61 -10.21
CA GLU A 92 -5.23 -11.15 -11.39
C GLU A 92 -6.09 -10.10 -12.09
N GLU A 93 -6.89 -9.33 -11.34
CA GLU A 93 -7.65 -8.22 -11.89
C GLU A 93 -6.75 -7.18 -12.57
N VAL A 94 -5.61 -6.86 -11.97
CA VAL A 94 -4.60 -5.98 -12.61
C VAL A 94 -4.12 -6.59 -13.92
N ARG A 95 -3.91 -7.91 -13.97
CA ARG A 95 -3.43 -8.55 -15.20
C ARG A 95 -4.44 -8.53 -16.32
N GLU A 96 -5.71 -8.76 -15.98
CA GLU A 96 -6.84 -8.78 -16.92
C GLU A 96 -7.18 -7.38 -17.43
N LEU A 97 -7.30 -6.40 -16.53
CA LEU A 97 -7.80 -5.07 -16.86
C LEU A 97 -6.73 -4.13 -17.41
N LEU A 98 -5.48 -4.32 -16.97
CA LEU A 98 -4.35 -3.47 -17.36
C LEU A 98 -3.35 -4.35 -18.10
N PRO A 99 -3.53 -4.66 -19.40
CA PRO A 99 -2.57 -5.45 -20.14
C PRO A 99 -1.21 -4.71 -20.24
N PRO A 100 -0.10 -5.43 -20.39
CA PRO A 100 1.18 -4.79 -20.68
C PRO A 100 1.09 -4.01 -21.99
N LEU A 101 1.75 -2.85 -22.04
CA LEU A 101 1.86 -2.06 -23.25
C LEU A 101 2.92 -2.67 -24.17
N ASP A 102 2.63 -2.68 -25.48
CA ASP A 102 3.67 -2.87 -26.49
C ASP A 102 4.56 -1.63 -26.53
N GLU A 103 5.85 -1.85 -26.76
CA GLU A 103 6.85 -0.78 -26.84
C GLU A 103 6.60 0.21 -27.99
N ASN A 104 5.77 -0.18 -28.97
CA ASN A 104 5.38 0.64 -30.13
C ASN A 104 3.94 1.15 -30.06
N SER A 105 3.31 1.17 -28.87
CA SER A 105 1.93 1.64 -28.67
C SER A 105 1.69 3.12 -29.04
N GLY A 106 2.76 3.86 -29.36
CA GLY A 106 2.73 5.28 -29.73
C GLY A 106 2.25 6.18 -28.60
N VAL A 107 2.23 7.49 -28.84
CA VAL A 107 1.83 8.48 -27.83
C VAL A 107 0.39 8.26 -27.35
N ALA A 108 -0.56 8.10 -28.28
CA ALA A 108 -1.98 7.99 -27.94
C ALA A 108 -2.32 6.71 -27.17
N GLY A 109 -1.77 5.56 -27.60
CA GLY A 109 -1.98 4.29 -26.90
C GLY A 109 -1.39 4.31 -25.50
N THR A 110 -0.18 4.87 -25.35
CA THR A 110 0.48 4.99 -24.05
C THR A 110 -0.30 5.90 -23.08
N ARG A 111 -0.82 7.04 -23.56
CA ARG A 111 -1.70 7.93 -22.78
C ARG A 111 -2.97 7.23 -22.30
N ALA A 112 -3.63 6.51 -23.20
CA ALA A 112 -4.88 5.80 -22.89
C ALA A 112 -4.66 4.74 -21.81
N ALA A 113 -3.61 3.94 -21.94
CA ALA A 113 -3.28 2.91 -20.96
C ALA A 113 -2.85 3.49 -19.60
N CYS A 114 -2.04 4.56 -19.58
CA CYS A 114 -1.66 5.23 -18.33
C CYS A 114 -2.90 5.81 -17.62
N SER A 115 -3.78 6.47 -18.36
CA SER A 115 -5.03 7.04 -17.82
C SER A 115 -5.97 5.95 -17.29
N GLY A 116 -6.13 4.84 -18.02
CA GLY A 116 -6.93 3.70 -17.58
C GLY A 116 -6.40 3.05 -16.30
N ALA A 117 -5.08 2.83 -16.23
CA ALA A 117 -4.43 2.31 -15.04
C ALA A 117 -4.54 3.25 -13.84
N LEU A 118 -4.44 4.57 -14.05
CA LEU A 118 -4.65 5.54 -12.98
C LEU A 118 -6.08 5.53 -12.48
N GLY A 119 -7.09 5.49 -13.35
CA GLY A 119 -8.48 5.39 -12.91
C GLY A 119 -8.75 4.15 -12.03
N TRP A 120 -8.18 3.00 -12.40
CA TRP A 120 -8.28 1.80 -11.58
C TRP A 120 -7.52 1.94 -10.24
N LEU A 121 -6.29 2.47 -10.26
CA LEU A 121 -5.48 2.67 -9.05
C LEU A 121 -6.09 3.72 -8.11
N ASP A 122 -6.69 4.79 -8.62
CA ASP A 122 -7.39 5.82 -7.83
C ASP A 122 -8.56 5.21 -7.06
N SER A 123 -9.31 4.30 -7.69
CA SER A 123 -10.39 3.55 -7.04
C SER A 123 -9.85 2.64 -5.93
N LEU A 124 -8.76 1.91 -6.17
CA LEU A 124 -8.11 1.08 -5.17
C LEU A 124 -7.56 1.91 -3.99
N MET A 125 -6.92 3.04 -4.28
CA MET A 125 -6.40 3.99 -3.29
C MET A 125 -7.52 4.56 -2.43
N THR A 126 -8.63 4.97 -3.05
CA THR A 126 -9.83 5.46 -2.34
C THR A 126 -10.39 4.39 -1.42
N SER A 127 -10.51 3.16 -1.91
CA SER A 127 -10.97 2.00 -1.13
C SER A 127 -10.07 1.73 0.07
N MET A 128 -8.75 1.75 -0.14
CA MET A 128 -7.75 1.58 0.92
C MET A 128 -7.85 2.67 1.99
N LEU A 129 -7.98 3.95 1.59
CA LEU A 129 -8.12 5.07 2.51
C LEU A 129 -9.42 5.00 3.32
N MET A 130 -10.54 4.61 2.69
CA MET A 130 -11.80 4.39 3.40
C MET A 130 -11.66 3.29 4.47
N GLN A 131 -10.93 2.22 4.18
CA GLN A 131 -10.71 1.13 5.13
C GLN A 131 -9.85 1.57 6.31
N LEU A 132 -8.77 2.29 6.05
CA LEU A 132 -7.92 2.86 7.10
C LEU A 132 -8.68 3.85 7.97
N ALA A 133 -9.53 4.70 7.37
CA ALA A 133 -10.39 5.63 8.11
C ALA A 133 -11.38 4.91 9.02
N ARG A 134 -11.97 3.79 8.57
CA ARG A 134 -12.85 2.94 9.40
C ARG A 134 -12.10 2.31 10.59
N GLN A 135 -10.85 1.89 10.38
CA GLN A 135 -10.01 1.31 11.43
C GLN A 135 -9.47 2.37 12.40
N GLY A 136 -9.34 3.63 11.96
CA GLY A 136 -8.88 4.77 12.76
C GLY A 136 -9.99 5.59 13.45
N GLY A 137 -11.26 5.19 13.33
CA GLY A 137 -12.38 5.79 14.06
C GLY A 137 -12.23 5.60 15.58
N PRO A 138 -12.84 6.46 16.43
CA PRO A 138 -12.45 6.64 17.81
C PRO A 138 -12.44 5.30 18.55
N ALA A 139 -11.24 4.86 18.94
CA ALA A 139 -11.07 3.85 19.95
C ALA A 139 -11.92 4.29 21.15
N GLY A 140 -13.02 3.59 21.40
CA GLY A 140 -13.88 3.84 22.54
C GLY A 140 -13.00 3.90 23.78
N ARG A 141 -12.95 5.07 24.41
CA ARG A 141 -12.41 5.23 25.75
C ARG A 141 -13.18 4.25 26.63
N PRO A 142 -12.55 3.20 27.20
CA PRO A 142 -13.26 2.31 28.09
C PRO A 142 -13.67 3.11 29.34
N ASP A 143 -14.97 3.05 29.61
CA ASP A 143 -15.69 3.38 30.84
C ASP A 143 -14.82 3.66 32.08
N ASP A 144 -14.77 4.94 32.48
CA ASP A 144 -14.34 5.38 33.82
C ASP A 144 -15.55 5.69 34.73
N ALA A 145 -16.73 5.13 34.43
CA ALA A 145 -17.99 5.45 35.11
C ALA A 145 -18.67 4.22 35.74
N ALA A 146 -17.90 3.35 36.41
CA ALA A 146 -18.49 2.27 37.20
C ALA A 146 -17.65 1.86 38.43
N ILE A 147 -17.12 2.82 39.21
CA ILE A 147 -16.56 2.53 40.54
C ILE A 147 -17.06 3.56 41.57
N THR A 148 -18.37 3.67 41.74
CA THR A 148 -18.97 4.18 43.00
C THR A 148 -20.27 3.43 43.30
N GLY A 149 -20.17 2.11 43.40
CA GLY A 149 -21.24 1.22 43.87
C GLY A 149 -20.75 0.38 45.03
N ARG A 150 -20.47 1.00 46.19
CA ARG A 150 -20.23 0.26 47.44
C ARG A 150 -21.07 0.85 48.59
N ARG A 151 -22.16 0.16 48.90
CA ARG A 151 -22.80 0.13 50.22
C ARG A 151 -23.46 -1.25 50.37
N PRO A 152 -23.64 -1.86 51.56
CA PRO A 152 -23.21 -1.53 52.94
C PRO A 152 -22.44 -2.72 53.60
N PRO A 153 -22.22 -2.71 54.93
CA PRO A 153 -22.74 -3.85 55.68
C PRO A 153 -23.65 -3.43 56.83
N ARG A 154 -24.65 -4.29 57.08
CA ARG A 154 -25.56 -4.27 58.22
C ARG A 154 -24.99 -5.09 59.37
N HIS A 155 -25.51 -4.77 60.57
CA HIS A 155 -25.66 -5.55 61.80
C HIS A 155 -24.73 -5.21 62.97
N PRO A 156 -25.17 -5.42 64.23
CA PRO A 156 -26.53 -5.71 64.73
C PRO A 156 -27.22 -4.49 65.38
#